data_AF-A0A174UMT4-F1
#
_entry.id   AF-A0A174UMT4-F1
#
_cell.length_a   1.000
_cell.length_b   1.000
_cell.length_c   1.000
_cell.angle_alpha   90.00
_cell.angle_beta   90.00
_cell.angle_gamma   90.00
#
_symmetry.space_group_name_H-M   'P 1'
#
loop_
_entity.id
_entity.type
_entity.pdbx_description
1 polymer ?
#
loop_
_entity_poly.entity_id
_entity_poly.type
_entity_poly.pdbx_seq_one_letter_code
_entity_poly.pdbx_strand_id
1 'polypeptide(L)'
;MARNKHPEETVAKILDVSMRLFTEQGYEHTTIQDIVDALGMSKGAIYHHFKSKEDILDRINDRYYENLEWFSDPAKLPGRNGLEKLRHAFRHFLTDPAKREVDRLAIHHIVKNPKIALLTLESTFRDAAPYVEGMIRLGMADGSLPGVTHPHEIAEVLMLLTNVWTGMFPGSREEFAAKLRFCGEFLDRFGLPVLDEALQADALNYYDQVLQDD
;
A
#
# COMPACT_ATOMS: atom_id res chain seq x y z
N MET A 1 13.91 35.64 11.37
CA MET A 1 13.38 34.49 10.61
C MET A 1 14.33 33.33 10.77
N ALA A 2 14.00 32.36 11.63
CA ALA A 2 14.84 31.19 11.82
C ALA A 2 14.74 30.30 10.58
N ARG A 3 15.82 30.25 9.80
CA ARG A 3 16.00 29.31 8.70
C ARG A 3 15.91 27.90 9.31
N ASN A 4 14.90 27.14 8.91
CA ASN A 4 14.63 25.82 9.49
C ASN A 4 15.87 24.93 9.29
N LYS A 5 16.58 24.63 10.40
CA LYS A 5 17.90 23.97 10.37
C LYS A 5 17.84 22.47 10.11
N HIS A 6 16.63 21.89 10.07
CA HIS A 6 16.39 20.46 9.87
C HIS A 6 15.17 20.24 8.95
N PRO A 7 15.40 20.14 7.61
CA PRO A 7 14.32 19.94 6.64
C PRO A 7 13.52 18.65 6.91
N GLU A 8 14.21 17.58 7.32
CA GLU A 8 13.61 16.27 7.60
C GLU A 8 12.69 16.29 8.83
N GLU A 9 13.08 16.96 9.91
CA GLU A 9 12.23 17.14 11.10
C GLU A 9 10.96 17.95 10.79
N THR A 10 11.07 18.88 9.84
CA THR A 10 9.93 19.71 9.41
C THR A 10 8.97 18.89 8.59
N VAL A 11 9.48 18.10 7.64
CA VAL A 11 8.69 17.17 6.85
C VAL A 11 7.96 16.19 7.76
N ALA A 12 8.66 15.56 8.72
CA ALA A 12 8.04 14.64 9.67
C ALA A 12 6.87 15.29 10.44
N LYS A 13 7.05 16.50 10.98
CA LYS A 13 5.98 17.25 11.65
C LYS A 13 4.79 17.53 10.75
N ILE A 14 5.04 17.91 9.49
CA ILE A 14 3.97 18.14 8.52
C ILE A 14 3.18 16.84 8.30
N LEU A 15 3.86 15.72 8.08
CA LEU A 15 3.21 14.42 7.86
C LEU A 15 2.41 13.96 9.08
N ASP A 16 2.94 14.12 10.30
CA ASP A 16 2.26 13.71 11.54
C ASP A 16 1.00 14.53 11.81
N VAL A 17 1.08 15.85 11.65
CA VAL A 17 -0.10 16.72 11.83
C VAL A 17 -1.12 16.49 10.72
N SER A 18 -0.66 16.28 9.48
CA SER A 18 -1.57 16.00 8.36
C SER A 18 -2.30 14.68 8.55
N MET A 19 -1.58 13.62 8.93
CA MET A 19 -2.18 12.31 9.25
C MET A 19 -3.25 12.45 10.33
N ARG A 20 -2.91 13.13 11.43
CA ARG A 20 -3.86 13.35 12.54
C ARG A 20 -5.10 14.11 12.07
N LEU A 21 -4.95 15.18 11.31
CA LEU A 21 -6.08 15.96 10.81
C LEU A 21 -6.94 15.16 9.82
N PHE A 22 -6.32 14.39 8.92
CA PHE A 22 -7.02 13.51 7.99
C PHE A 22 -7.85 12.44 8.74
N THR A 23 -7.30 11.86 9.80
CA THR A 23 -8.01 10.88 10.65
C THR A 23 -9.13 11.53 11.48
N GLU A 24 -8.91 12.72 12.04
CA GLU A 24 -9.89 13.39 12.92
C GLU A 24 -11.04 14.05 12.15
N GLN A 25 -10.76 14.65 11.00
CA GLN A 25 -11.71 15.51 10.27
C GLN A 25 -12.17 14.90 8.94
N GLY A 26 -11.50 13.85 8.48
CA GLY A 26 -11.62 13.33 7.13
C GLY A 26 -10.69 14.04 6.15
N TYR A 27 -10.12 13.28 5.21
CA TYR A 27 -9.21 13.79 4.20
C TYR A 27 -9.82 14.93 3.38
N GLU A 28 -11.06 14.80 2.92
CA GLU A 28 -11.73 15.82 2.07
C GLU A 28 -11.97 17.15 2.79
N HIS A 29 -12.32 17.08 4.08
CA HIS A 29 -12.62 18.27 4.87
C HIS A 29 -11.36 18.98 5.38
N THR A 30 -10.21 18.32 5.34
CA THR A 30 -8.93 18.94 5.72
C THR A 30 -8.35 19.75 4.56
N THR A 31 -7.98 21.00 4.82
CA THR A 31 -7.29 21.87 3.87
C THR A 31 -5.82 22.06 4.23
N ILE A 32 -5.02 22.54 3.26
CA ILE A 32 -3.64 22.98 3.54
C ILE A 32 -3.63 24.12 4.57
N GLN A 33 -4.67 24.94 4.65
CA GLN A 33 -4.75 26.01 5.64
C GLN A 33 -4.91 25.45 7.06
N ASP A 34 -5.72 24.41 7.25
CA ASP A 34 -5.87 23.75 8.56
C ASP A 34 -4.54 23.17 9.06
N ILE A 35 -3.76 22.58 8.15
CA ILE A 35 -2.41 22.07 8.45
C ILE A 35 -1.46 23.21 8.83
N VAL A 36 -1.50 24.33 8.09
CA VAL A 36 -0.71 25.54 8.37
C VAL A 36 -1.03 26.09 9.76
N ASP A 37 -2.32 26.20 10.08
CA ASP A 37 -2.82 26.75 11.35
C ASP A 37 -2.46 25.84 12.52
N ALA A 38 -2.59 24.52 12.35
CA ALA A 38 -2.21 23.53 13.36
C ALA A 38 -0.71 23.50 13.66
N LEU A 39 0.15 23.79 12.66
CA LEU A 39 1.60 23.80 12.81
C LEU A 39 2.17 25.17 13.21
N GLY A 40 1.37 26.24 13.11
CA GLY A 40 1.85 27.62 13.26
C GLY A 40 2.92 28.00 12.22
N MET A 41 2.92 27.34 11.06
CA MET A 41 3.85 27.60 9.96
C MET A 41 3.28 28.67 9.02
N SER A 42 4.08 29.12 8.06
CA SER A 42 3.54 29.92 6.95
C SER A 42 3.09 28.99 5.82
N LYS A 43 2.09 29.41 5.05
CA LYS A 43 1.65 28.66 3.85
C LYS A 43 2.80 28.42 2.86
N GLY A 44 3.69 29.41 2.70
CA GLY A 44 4.89 29.27 1.87
C GLY A 44 5.89 28.23 2.40
N ALA A 45 5.96 28.02 3.71
CA ALA A 45 6.81 26.97 4.30
C ALA A 45 6.27 25.57 4.00
N ILE A 46 4.95 25.36 4.01
CA ILE A 46 4.35 24.09 3.58
C ILE A 46 4.57 23.86 2.09
N TYR A 47 4.29 24.88 1.24
CA TYR A 47 4.47 24.77 -0.20
C TYR A 47 5.93 24.59 -0.65
N HIS A 48 6.89 24.90 0.21
CA HIS A 48 8.30 24.57 -0.05
C HIS A 48 8.54 23.06 -0.07
N HIS A 49 7.77 22.29 0.70
CA HIS A 49 7.92 20.84 0.83
C HIS A 49 6.89 20.06 0.01
N PHE A 50 5.64 20.54 -0.07
CA PHE A 50 4.54 19.82 -0.71
C PHE A 50 3.72 20.74 -1.61
N LYS A 51 3.45 20.33 -2.86
CA LYS A 51 2.72 21.19 -3.81
C LYS A 51 1.21 21.08 -3.62
N SER A 52 0.73 19.98 -3.05
CA SER A 52 -0.68 19.77 -2.75
C SER A 52 -0.91 18.83 -1.55
N LYS A 53 -2.19 18.67 -1.17
CA LYS A 53 -2.62 17.73 -0.12
C LYS A 53 -2.39 16.28 -0.55
N GLU A 54 -2.53 16.00 -1.85
CA GLU A 54 -2.20 14.72 -2.47
C GLU A 54 -0.73 14.38 -2.31
N ASP A 55 0.17 15.33 -2.54
CA ASP A 55 1.62 15.11 -2.37
C ASP A 55 1.97 14.79 -0.90
N ILE A 56 1.22 15.33 0.06
CA ILE A 56 1.38 15.01 1.48
C ILE A 56 0.92 13.57 1.75
N LEU A 57 -0.25 13.18 1.24
CA LEU A 57 -0.79 11.83 1.42
C LEU A 57 0.12 10.77 0.77
N ASP A 58 0.62 11.05 -0.43
CA ASP A 58 1.59 10.20 -1.12
C ASP A 58 2.86 10.01 -0.29
N ARG A 59 3.40 11.10 0.29
CA ARG A 59 4.56 11.01 1.16
C ARG A 59 4.28 10.30 2.50
N ILE A 60 3.07 10.38 3.04
CA ILE A 60 2.64 9.58 4.21
C ILE A 60 2.73 8.09 3.86
N ASN A 61 2.25 7.70 2.68
CA ASN A 61 2.31 6.34 2.17
C ASN A 61 3.76 5.88 1.94
N ASP A 62 4.61 6.69 1.29
CA ASP A 62 6.05 6.39 1.13
C ASP A 62 6.75 6.16 2.47
N ARG A 63 6.48 7.03 3.44
CA ARG A 63 7.07 6.95 4.79
C ARG A 63 6.72 5.63 5.47
N TYR A 64 5.54 5.08 5.22
CA TYR A 64 5.18 3.76 5.74
C TYR A 64 6.13 2.68 5.20
N TYR A 65 6.36 2.63 3.89
CA TYR A 65 7.26 1.64 3.28
C TYR A 65 8.73 1.85 3.67
N GLU A 66 9.19 3.10 3.78
CA GLU A 66 10.57 3.41 4.22
C GLU A 66 10.88 2.89 5.64
N ASN A 67 9.87 2.80 6.51
CA ASN A 67 10.01 2.29 7.87
C ASN A 67 10.04 0.75 7.94
N LEU A 68 9.77 0.05 6.83
CA LEU A 68 9.82 -1.41 6.77
C LEU A 68 11.23 -1.86 6.36
N GLU A 69 12.01 -2.33 7.33
CA GLU A 69 13.41 -2.74 7.11
C GLU A 69 13.59 -3.79 6.00
N TRP A 70 12.56 -4.62 5.77
CA TRP A 70 12.53 -5.69 4.77
C TRP A 70 11.99 -5.25 3.40
N PHE A 71 11.44 -4.05 3.27
CA PHE A 71 10.94 -3.55 1.98
C PHE A 71 12.11 -3.24 1.02
N SER A 72 13.26 -2.85 1.56
CA SER A 72 14.49 -2.69 0.78
C SER A 72 15.27 -4.00 0.58
N ASP A 73 14.99 -5.04 1.38
CA ASP A 73 15.69 -6.31 1.35
C ASP A 73 14.74 -7.47 1.73
N PRO A 74 14.14 -8.16 0.74
CA PRO A 74 13.28 -9.32 0.97
C PRO A 74 13.94 -10.45 1.76
N ALA A 75 15.28 -10.50 1.84
CA ALA A 75 15.97 -11.51 2.64
C ALA A 75 15.68 -11.36 4.14
N LYS A 76 15.45 -10.14 4.63
CA LYS A 76 15.09 -9.84 6.03
C LYS A 76 13.66 -10.21 6.39
N LEU A 77 12.82 -10.45 5.39
CA LEU A 77 11.41 -10.74 5.60
C LEU A 77 11.23 -12.11 6.28
N PRO A 78 10.38 -12.25 7.31
CA PRO A 78 10.16 -13.55 7.95
C PRO A 78 9.64 -14.62 6.96
N GLY A 79 10.15 -15.83 7.06
CA GLY A 79 9.77 -16.96 6.20
C GLY A 79 10.99 -17.79 5.80
N ARG A 80 10.77 -19.09 5.64
CA ARG A 80 11.83 -20.08 5.35
C ARG A 80 12.16 -20.18 3.86
N ASN A 81 11.24 -19.75 3.00
CA ASN A 81 11.34 -19.83 1.55
C ASN A 81 10.58 -18.65 0.89
N GLY A 82 10.70 -18.50 -0.43
CA GLY A 82 10.09 -17.41 -1.19
C GLY A 82 8.57 -17.36 -1.09
N LEU A 83 7.89 -18.51 -1.09
CA LEU A 83 6.43 -18.55 -0.92
C LEU A 83 5.99 -18.05 0.47
N GLU A 84 6.64 -18.51 1.54
CA GLU A 84 6.35 -18.06 2.90
C GLU A 84 6.62 -16.57 3.08
N LYS A 85 7.72 -16.07 2.50
CA LYS A 85 8.04 -14.63 2.49
C LYS A 85 6.95 -13.83 1.76
N LEU A 86 6.54 -14.28 0.58
CA LEU A 86 5.49 -13.61 -0.19
C LEU A 86 4.18 -13.54 0.61
N ARG A 87 3.75 -14.66 1.20
CA ARG A 87 2.55 -14.70 2.07
C ARG A 87 2.69 -13.80 3.29
N HIS A 88 3.87 -13.75 3.90
CA HIS A 88 4.12 -12.88 5.05
C HIS A 88 4.03 -11.40 4.66
N ALA A 89 4.58 -11.00 3.52
CA ALA A 89 4.49 -9.63 3.02
C ALA A 89 3.02 -9.20 2.83
N PHE A 90 2.22 -10.00 2.11
CA PHE A 90 0.80 -9.71 1.93
C PHE A 90 0.04 -9.67 3.27
N ARG A 91 0.27 -10.66 4.15
CA ARG A 91 -0.36 -10.67 5.48
C ARG A 91 -0.01 -9.41 6.26
N HIS A 92 1.25 -8.99 6.25
CA HIS A 92 1.67 -7.78 6.93
C HIS A 92 0.90 -6.55 6.41
N PHE A 93 0.86 -6.33 5.10
CA PHE A 93 0.12 -5.20 4.53
C PHE A 93 -1.39 -5.26 4.80
N LEU A 94 -1.96 -6.46 4.87
CA LEU A 94 -3.38 -6.64 5.19
C LEU A 94 -3.70 -6.46 6.68
N THR A 95 -2.74 -6.64 7.59
CA THR A 95 -2.99 -6.72 9.05
C THR A 95 -2.34 -5.63 9.88
N ASP A 96 -1.34 -4.93 9.33
CA ASP A 96 -0.66 -3.86 10.04
C ASP A 96 -1.61 -2.66 10.29
N PRO A 97 -1.81 -2.25 11.57
CA PRO A 97 -2.73 -1.16 11.89
C PRO A 97 -2.36 0.17 11.24
N ALA A 98 -1.06 0.49 11.14
CA ALA A 98 -0.62 1.75 10.55
C ALA A 98 -0.89 1.74 9.04
N LYS A 99 -0.68 0.60 8.36
CA LYS A 99 -1.05 0.46 6.94
C LYS A 99 -2.54 0.63 6.71
N ARG A 100 -3.36 -0.03 7.53
CA ARG A 100 -4.83 0.06 7.42
C ARG A 100 -5.33 1.49 7.60
N GLU A 101 -4.72 2.25 8.51
CA GLU A 101 -5.07 3.66 8.71
C GLU A 101 -4.75 4.49 7.46
N VAL A 102 -3.54 4.33 6.90
CA VAL A 102 -3.13 5.00 5.65
C VAL A 102 -4.06 4.62 4.50
N ASP A 103 -4.38 3.34 4.34
CA ASP A 103 -5.23 2.86 3.26
C ASP A 103 -6.65 3.40 3.37
N ARG A 104 -7.24 3.44 4.58
CA ARG A 104 -8.57 4.01 4.78
C ARG A 104 -8.63 5.47 4.35
N LEU A 105 -7.56 6.22 4.58
CA LEU A 105 -7.43 7.61 4.16
C LEU A 105 -7.18 7.78 2.66
N ALA A 106 -6.70 6.77 1.96
CA ALA A 106 -6.31 6.87 0.56
C ALA A 106 -7.35 6.23 -0.36
N ILE A 107 -7.81 5.02 -0.08
CA ILE A 107 -8.45 4.10 -1.02
C ILE A 107 -9.76 4.66 -1.61
N HIS A 108 -10.58 5.32 -0.77
CA HIS A 108 -11.82 5.96 -1.23
C HIS A 108 -11.58 7.22 -2.09
N HIS A 109 -10.35 7.76 -2.10
CA HIS A 109 -9.93 8.90 -2.92
C HIS A 109 -9.16 8.48 -4.16
N ILE A 110 -8.46 7.35 -4.13
CA ILE A 110 -7.71 6.82 -5.29
C ILE A 110 -8.63 6.76 -6.52
N VAL A 111 -9.83 6.19 -6.38
CA VAL A 111 -10.78 6.04 -7.50
C VAL A 111 -11.49 7.34 -7.90
N LYS A 112 -11.56 8.33 -7.01
CA LYS A 112 -12.21 9.62 -7.26
C LYS A 112 -11.25 10.65 -7.86
N ASN A 113 -9.94 10.42 -7.76
CA ASN A 113 -8.90 11.32 -8.27
C ASN A 113 -8.06 10.62 -9.36
N PRO A 114 -8.24 10.96 -10.65
CA PRO A 114 -7.53 10.34 -11.76
C PRO A 114 -6.00 10.41 -11.66
N LYS A 115 -5.45 11.48 -11.05
CA LYS A 115 -4.00 11.62 -10.84
C LYS A 115 -3.52 10.56 -9.85
N ILE A 116 -4.23 10.36 -8.75
CA ILE A 116 -3.88 9.37 -7.72
C ILE A 116 -4.07 7.95 -8.25
N ALA A 117 -5.15 7.68 -8.99
CA ALA A 117 -5.37 6.40 -9.65
C ALA A 117 -4.20 6.04 -10.58
N LEU A 118 -3.75 7.00 -11.39
CA LEU A 118 -2.61 6.79 -12.29
C LEU A 118 -1.30 6.58 -11.52
N LEU A 119 -1.03 7.36 -10.47
CA LEU A 119 0.15 7.18 -9.63
C LEU A 119 0.16 5.79 -8.94
N THR A 120 -0.99 5.34 -8.45
CA THR A 120 -1.16 4.02 -7.84
C THR A 120 -0.88 2.92 -8.86
N LEU A 121 -1.41 3.06 -10.08
CA LEU A 121 -1.15 2.13 -11.17
C LEU A 121 0.33 2.13 -11.57
N GLU A 122 0.95 3.29 -11.72
CA GLU A 122 2.38 3.40 -12.05
C GLU A 122 3.26 2.76 -10.96
N SER A 123 2.99 3.03 -9.68
CA SER A 123 3.74 2.44 -8.56
C SER A 123 3.56 0.92 -8.46
N THR A 124 2.37 0.41 -8.83
CA THR A 124 2.11 -1.03 -8.92
C THR A 124 3.13 -1.73 -9.83
N PHE A 125 3.46 -1.13 -10.97
CA PHE A 125 4.45 -1.68 -11.92
C PHE A 125 5.89 -1.30 -11.59
N ARG A 126 6.13 -0.07 -11.14
CA ARG A 126 7.47 0.47 -10.91
C ARG A 126 8.12 -0.07 -9.64
N ASP A 127 7.32 -0.28 -8.59
CA ASP A 127 7.83 -0.52 -7.24
C ASP A 127 7.34 -1.88 -6.71
N ALA A 128 6.02 -2.09 -6.69
CA ALA A 128 5.43 -3.25 -6.02
C ALA A 128 5.67 -4.58 -6.76
N ALA A 129 5.46 -4.61 -8.09
CA ALA A 129 5.67 -5.81 -8.89
C ALA A 129 7.14 -6.29 -8.88
N PRO A 130 8.16 -5.43 -9.05
CA PRO A 130 9.56 -5.85 -8.91
C PRO A 130 9.90 -6.41 -7.52
N TYR A 131 9.32 -5.83 -6.46
CA TYR A 131 9.49 -6.34 -5.10
C TYR A 131 8.93 -7.75 -4.95
N VAL A 132 7.71 -7.99 -5.46
CA VAL A 132 7.07 -9.31 -5.49
C VAL A 132 7.84 -10.30 -6.37
N GLU A 133 8.29 -9.87 -7.54
CA GLU A 133 9.10 -10.68 -8.46
C GLU A 133 10.35 -11.22 -7.77
N GLY A 134 11.02 -10.39 -6.95
CA GLY A 134 12.16 -10.81 -6.13
C GLY A 134 11.84 -12.00 -5.24
N MET A 135 10.71 -11.97 -4.53
CA MET A 135 10.25 -13.08 -3.68
C MET A 135 9.85 -14.32 -4.49
N ILE A 136 9.21 -14.13 -5.65
CA ILE A 136 8.89 -15.22 -6.57
C ILE A 136 10.17 -15.92 -7.04
N ARG A 137 11.19 -15.15 -7.45
CA ARG A 137 12.49 -15.68 -7.88
C ARG A 137 13.22 -16.42 -6.75
N LEU A 138 13.13 -15.94 -5.52
CA LEU A 138 13.62 -16.69 -4.35
C LEU A 138 12.91 -18.04 -4.24
N GLY A 139 11.58 -18.07 -4.38
CA GLY A 139 10.80 -19.30 -4.30
C GLY A 139 11.11 -20.28 -5.43
N MET A 140 11.43 -19.78 -6.62
CA MET A 140 11.92 -20.61 -7.72
C MET A 140 13.29 -21.22 -7.40
N ALA A 141 14.20 -20.43 -6.81
CA ALA A 141 15.55 -20.87 -6.48
C ALA A 141 15.60 -21.87 -5.31
N ASP A 142 14.74 -21.70 -4.31
CA ASP A 142 14.65 -22.60 -3.14
C ASP A 142 13.70 -23.78 -3.33
N GLY A 143 13.01 -23.84 -4.47
CA GLY A 143 12.10 -24.94 -4.85
C GLY A 143 10.70 -24.86 -4.23
N SER A 144 10.34 -23.79 -3.52
CA SER A 144 8.97 -23.57 -3.01
C SER A 144 7.97 -23.14 -4.09
N LEU A 145 8.43 -22.62 -5.23
CA LEU A 145 7.61 -22.21 -6.38
C LEU A 145 8.10 -22.86 -7.70
N PRO A 146 8.13 -24.20 -7.80
CA PRO A 146 8.73 -24.89 -8.93
C PRO A 146 7.91 -24.79 -10.22
N GLY A 147 6.62 -24.43 -10.13
CA GLY A 147 5.71 -24.33 -11.26
C GLY A 147 5.71 -22.97 -11.97
N VAL A 148 6.38 -21.96 -11.41
CA VAL A 148 6.42 -20.60 -11.96
C VAL A 148 7.42 -20.54 -13.12
N THR A 149 6.99 -19.98 -14.26
CA THR A 149 7.82 -19.87 -15.48
C THR A 149 8.06 -18.43 -15.94
N HIS A 150 7.10 -17.53 -15.68
CA HIS A 150 7.11 -16.13 -16.12
C HIS A 150 7.02 -15.20 -14.89
N PRO A 151 8.07 -15.13 -14.05
CA PRO A 151 7.99 -14.51 -12.73
C PRO A 151 7.70 -13.00 -12.78
N HIS A 152 8.16 -12.31 -13.82
CA HIS A 152 7.92 -10.88 -14.01
C HIS A 152 6.45 -10.61 -14.31
N GLU A 153 5.91 -11.27 -15.33
CA GLU A 153 4.52 -11.13 -15.76
C GLU A 153 3.54 -11.59 -14.66
N ILE A 154 3.86 -12.68 -13.96
CA ILE A 154 3.03 -13.18 -12.85
C ILE A 154 3.05 -12.19 -11.67
N ALA A 155 4.17 -11.52 -11.39
CA ALA A 155 4.23 -10.49 -10.36
C ALA A 155 3.35 -9.30 -10.73
N GLU A 156 3.43 -8.79 -11.95
CA GLU A 156 2.56 -7.69 -12.42
C GLU A 156 1.08 -8.08 -12.36
N VAL A 157 0.73 -9.28 -12.82
CA VAL A 157 -0.66 -9.77 -12.75
C VAL A 157 -1.12 -9.91 -11.31
N LEU A 158 -0.31 -10.48 -10.41
CA LEU A 158 -0.63 -10.55 -8.99
C LEU A 158 -0.92 -9.16 -8.42
N MET A 159 -0.07 -8.18 -8.75
CA MET A 159 -0.24 -6.81 -8.25
C MET A 159 -1.46 -6.11 -8.86
N LEU A 160 -1.77 -6.34 -10.14
CA LEU A 160 -3.01 -5.84 -10.76
C LEU A 160 -4.25 -6.45 -10.13
N LEU A 161 -4.24 -7.76 -9.87
CA LEU A 161 -5.37 -8.45 -9.23
C LEU A 161 -5.59 -7.92 -7.81
N THR A 162 -4.52 -7.72 -7.04
CA THR A 162 -4.60 -7.35 -5.62
C THR A 162 -4.77 -5.84 -5.39
N ASN A 163 -3.90 -5.00 -5.95
CA ASN A 163 -3.93 -3.54 -5.72
C ASN A 163 -5.02 -2.84 -6.54
N VAL A 164 -5.22 -3.25 -7.79
CA VAL A 164 -6.14 -2.54 -8.70
C VAL A 164 -7.51 -3.19 -8.67
N TRP A 165 -7.62 -4.47 -9.04
CA TRP A 165 -8.93 -5.08 -9.21
C TRP A 165 -9.66 -5.28 -7.88
N THR A 166 -9.05 -5.95 -6.90
CA THR A 166 -9.69 -6.11 -5.58
C THR A 166 -9.58 -4.86 -4.72
N GLY A 167 -8.49 -4.10 -4.80
CA GLY A 167 -8.28 -2.90 -4.00
C GLY A 167 -9.11 -1.70 -4.42
N MET A 168 -9.09 -1.32 -5.70
CA MET A 168 -9.82 -0.14 -6.20
C MET A 168 -11.27 -0.44 -6.59
N PHE A 169 -11.58 -1.70 -6.91
CA PHE A 169 -12.93 -2.09 -7.32
C PHE A 169 -13.43 -3.25 -6.45
N PRO A 170 -13.53 -3.09 -5.11
CA PRO A 170 -13.83 -4.20 -4.22
C PRO A 170 -15.23 -4.78 -4.44
N GLY A 171 -16.24 -3.92 -4.67
CA GLY A 171 -17.64 -4.34 -4.81
C GLY A 171 -18.26 -4.70 -3.46
N SER A 172 -19.34 -5.49 -3.46
CA SER A 172 -19.91 -6.04 -2.22
C SER A 172 -18.92 -7.01 -1.56
N ARG A 173 -19.11 -7.30 -0.27
CA ARG A 173 -18.27 -8.25 0.45
C ARG A 173 -18.29 -9.64 -0.20
N GLU A 174 -19.46 -10.07 -0.68
CA GLU A 174 -19.64 -11.33 -1.41
C GLU A 174 -18.90 -11.33 -2.75
N GLU A 175 -18.98 -10.21 -3.49
CA GLU A 175 -18.25 -10.02 -4.75
C GLU A 175 -16.73 -10.03 -4.52
N PHE A 176 -16.25 -9.32 -3.50
CA PHE A 176 -14.86 -9.30 -3.10
C PHE A 176 -14.37 -10.70 -2.73
N ALA A 177 -15.14 -11.46 -1.93
CA ALA A 177 -14.82 -12.85 -1.61
C ALA A 177 -14.76 -13.74 -2.86
N ALA A 178 -15.65 -13.53 -3.84
CA ALA A 178 -15.63 -14.25 -5.11
C ALA A 178 -14.38 -13.90 -5.94
N LYS A 179 -13.98 -12.62 -5.98
CA LYS A 179 -12.74 -12.17 -6.63
C LYS A 179 -11.51 -12.80 -5.99
N LEU A 180 -11.42 -12.83 -4.66
CA LEU A 180 -10.30 -13.46 -3.95
C LEU A 180 -10.17 -14.95 -4.29
N ARG A 181 -11.29 -15.69 -4.27
CA ARG A 181 -11.29 -17.11 -4.68
C ARG A 181 -10.81 -17.29 -6.12
N PHE A 182 -11.33 -16.49 -7.04
CA PHE A 182 -10.91 -16.52 -8.44
C PHE A 182 -9.42 -16.18 -8.60
N CYS A 183 -8.92 -15.15 -7.90
CA CYS A 183 -7.51 -14.79 -7.92
C CYS A 183 -6.64 -15.96 -7.44
N GLY A 184 -7.01 -16.63 -6.35
CA GLY A 184 -6.30 -17.81 -5.86
C GLY A 184 -6.26 -18.93 -6.89
N GLU A 185 -7.43 -19.33 -7.40
CA GLU A 185 -7.53 -20.38 -8.44
C GLU A 185 -6.75 -20.03 -9.71
N PHE A 186 -6.76 -18.76 -10.12
CA PHE A 186 -6.03 -18.28 -11.28
C PHE A 186 -4.52 -18.39 -11.06
N LEU A 187 -4.00 -17.86 -9.94
CA LEU A 187 -2.57 -17.85 -9.63
C LEU A 187 -2.01 -19.26 -9.39
N ASP A 188 -2.80 -20.15 -8.79
CA ASP A 188 -2.46 -21.57 -8.60
C ASP A 188 -2.15 -22.26 -9.94
N ARG A 189 -2.90 -21.95 -11.00
CA ARG A 189 -2.68 -22.51 -12.35
C ARG A 189 -1.34 -22.09 -12.95
N PHE A 190 -0.78 -20.98 -12.50
CA PHE A 190 0.55 -20.50 -12.91
C PHE A 190 1.65 -20.85 -11.90
N GLY A 191 1.34 -21.74 -10.94
CA GLY A 191 2.30 -22.24 -9.97
C GLY A 191 2.58 -21.31 -8.80
N LEU A 192 1.72 -20.30 -8.57
CA LEU A 192 1.85 -19.34 -7.48
C LEU A 192 0.71 -19.49 -6.44
N PRO A 193 0.80 -20.46 -5.51
CA PRO A 193 -0.22 -20.68 -4.49
C PRO A 193 -0.11 -19.69 -3.32
N VAL A 194 -0.15 -18.39 -3.62
CA VAL A 194 0.06 -17.33 -2.62
C VAL A 194 -1.20 -17.07 -1.78
N LEU A 195 -2.39 -17.08 -2.37
CA LEU A 195 -3.66 -16.78 -1.69
C LEU A 195 -4.25 -18.00 -0.98
N ASP A 196 -3.59 -18.47 0.07
CA ASP A 196 -4.13 -19.53 0.93
C ASP A 196 -5.36 -19.08 1.73
N GLU A 197 -6.06 -20.03 2.37
CA GLU A 197 -7.27 -19.76 3.14
C GLU A 197 -7.06 -18.71 4.23
N ALA A 198 -5.89 -18.73 4.88
CA ALA A 198 -5.56 -17.79 5.93
C ALA A 198 -5.39 -16.37 5.37
N LEU A 199 -4.71 -16.21 4.24
CA LEU A 199 -4.53 -14.91 3.60
C LEU A 199 -5.85 -14.38 3.01
N GLN A 200 -6.71 -15.25 2.51
CA GLN A 200 -8.07 -14.87 2.08
C GLN A 200 -8.92 -14.38 3.27
N ALA A 201 -8.81 -15.03 4.44
CA ALA A 201 -9.47 -14.57 5.65
C ALA A 201 -8.94 -13.20 6.13
N ASP A 202 -7.61 -13.00 6.09
CA ASP A 202 -6.98 -11.71 6.39
C ASP A 202 -7.49 -10.61 5.44
N ALA A 203 -7.63 -10.92 4.14
CA ALA A 203 -8.14 -9.99 3.14
C ALA A 203 -9.63 -9.64 3.35
N LEU A 204 -10.46 -10.60 3.76
CA LEU A 204 -11.86 -10.33 4.12
C LEU A 204 -11.97 -9.44 5.37
N ASN A 205 -11.13 -9.67 6.38
CA ASN A 205 -11.06 -8.80 7.55
C ASN A 205 -10.57 -7.39 7.18
N TYR A 206 -9.65 -7.28 6.22
CA TYR A 206 -9.21 -5.99 5.68
C TYR A 206 -10.35 -5.27 4.96
N TYR A 207 -11.14 -5.97 4.14
CA TYR A 207 -12.33 -5.41 3.50
C TYR A 207 -13.27 -4.77 4.53
N ASP A 208 -13.61 -5.52 5.59
CA ASP A 208 -14.56 -5.10 6.63
C ASP A 208 -14.07 -3.86 7.42
N GLN A 209 -12.77 -3.58 7.41
CA GLN A 209 -12.16 -2.48 8.19
C GLN A 209 -11.68 -1.29 7.35
N VAL A 210 -11.50 -1.48 6.05
CA VAL A 210 -10.81 -0.52 5.18
C VAL A 210 -11.56 -0.25 3.88
N LEU A 211 -12.17 -1.26 3.26
CA LEU A 211 -12.78 -1.13 1.93
C LEU A 211 -14.30 -0.92 1.98
N GLN A 212 -14.93 -1.33 3.07
CA GLN A 212 -16.35 -1.09 3.28
C GLN A 212 -16.59 0.42 3.38
N ASP A 213 -17.40 0.95 2.45
CA ASP A 213 -17.89 2.33 2.56
C ASP A 213 -18.77 2.46 3.82
N ASP A 214 -18.55 3.51 4.62
CA ASP A 214 -19.46 3.94 5.70
C ASP A 214 -20.84 4.38 5.15
#